data_AF-A0A9E2IS14-F1
#
_entry.id   AF-A0A9E2IS14-F1
#
_cell.length_a   1.000
_cell.length_b   1.000
_cell.length_c   1.000
_cell.angle_alpha   90.00
_cell.angle_beta   90.00
_cell.angle_gamma   90.00
#
_symmetry.space_group_name_H-M   'P 1'
#
loop_
_entity.id
_entity.type
_entity.pdbx_description
1 polymer ?
#
loop_
_entity_poly.entity_id
_entity_poly.type
_entity_poly.pdbx_seq_one_letter_code
_entity_poly.pdbx_strand_id
1 'polypeptide(L)' 'MSEISIRAARSEDQELLSALLAASYASLKGSYDPHGLDAALPYMSRANPKLLAGGAYYLAAIGGEPAGCGGWSVEKPG' A
#
# COMPACT_ATOMS: atom_id res chain seq x y z
N MET A 1 -20.95 14.52 1.36
CA MET A 1 -19.58 14.11 1.73
C MET A 1 -19.57 12.59 1.76
N SER A 2 -18.67 11.96 1.02
CA SER A 2 -18.55 10.49 1.04
C SER A 2 -17.92 10.06 2.36
N GLU A 3 -18.43 8.99 2.97
CA GLU A 3 -17.93 8.47 4.24
C GLU A 3 -16.56 7.83 4.08
N ILE A 4 -15.64 8.14 4.99
CA ILE A 4 -14.32 7.51 5.07
C ILE A 4 -14.38 6.40 6.13
N SER A 5 -14.00 5.18 5.77
CA SER A 5 -13.82 4.08 6.71
C SER A 5 -12.38 3.57 6.68
N ILE A 6 -11.89 3.13 7.84
CA ILE A 6 -10.55 2.56 7.99
C ILE A 6 -10.70 1.24 8.74
N ARG A 7 -10.09 0.17 8.23
CA ARG A 7 -10.05 -1.14 8.88
C ARG A 7 -8.66 -1.75 8.80
N ALA A 8 -8.35 -2.63 9.74
CA ALA A 8 -7.17 -3.48 9.62
C ALA A 8 -7.27 -4.32 8.33
N ALA A 9 -6.15 -4.39 7.61
CA ALA A 9 -6.00 -5.24 6.45
C ALA A 9 -5.88 -6.72 6.88
N ARG A 10 -6.31 -7.61 6.00
CA ARG A 10 -6.22 -9.06 6.15
C ARG A 10 -5.33 -9.62 5.05
N SER A 11 -4.88 -10.86 5.20
CA SER A 11 -4.08 -11.54 4.18
C SER A 11 -4.79 -11.60 2.82
N GLU A 12 -6.13 -11.69 2.82
CA GLU A 12 -6.97 -11.66 1.61
C GLU A 12 -6.90 -10.34 0.84
N ASP A 13 -6.55 -9.23 1.51
CA ASP A 13 -6.44 -7.92 0.88
C ASP A 13 -5.13 -7.75 0.09
N GLN A 14 -4.20 -8.72 0.11
CA GLN A 14 -2.84 -8.54 -0.41
C GLN A 14 -2.81 -8.10 -1.88
N GLU A 15 -3.63 -8.71 -2.74
CA GLU A 15 -3.69 -8.36 -4.16
C GLU A 15 -4.28 -6.96 -4.37
N LEU A 16 -5.37 -6.66 -3.68
CA LEU A 16 -6.03 -5.35 -3.71
C LEU A 16 -5.08 -4.23 -3.24
N LEU A 17 -4.36 -4.46 -2.15
CA LEU A 17 -3.38 -3.51 -1.62
C LEU A 17 -2.18 -3.33 -2.56
N SER A 18 -1.72 -4.41 -3.20
CA SER A 18 -0.62 -4.31 -4.16
C SER A 18 -1.02 -3.52 -5.40
N ALA A 19 -2.25 -3.70 -5.90
CA ALA A 19 -2.79 -2.90 -6.99
C ALA A 19 -2.92 -1.42 -6.61
N LEU A 20 -3.41 -1.14 -5.39
CA LEU A 20 -3.55 0.22 -4.87
C LEU A 20 -2.18 0.92 -4.71
N LEU A 21 -1.17 0.21 -4.19
CA LEU A 21 0.19 0.71 -4.09
C LEU A 21 0.79 0.98 -5.48
N ALA A 22 0.64 0.06 -6.43
CA ALA A 22 1.12 0.26 -7.80
C ALA A 22 0.50 1.48 -8.47
N ALA A 23 -0.81 1.68 -8.32
CA ALA A 23 -1.52 2.85 -8.84
C ALA A 23 -1.02 4.16 -8.19
N SER A 24 -0.79 4.14 -6.87
CA SER A 24 -0.21 5.28 -6.14
C SER A 24 1.20 5.61 -6.63
N TYR A 25 2.10 4.62 -6.70
CA TYR A 25 3.48 4.85 -7.13
C TYR A 25 3.61 5.23 -8.61
N ALA A 26 2.70 4.80 -9.48
CA ALA A 26 2.66 5.23 -10.87
C ALA A 26 2.51 6.76 -11.01
N SER A 27 1.91 7.43 -10.02
CA SER A 27 1.79 8.89 -9.99
C SER A 27 3.11 9.62 -9.67
N LEU A 28 4.12 8.91 -9.13
CA LEU A 28 5.42 9.50 -8.78
C LEU A 28 6.37 9.65 -9.96
N LYS A 29 5.96 9.24 -11.17
CA LYS A 29 6.76 9.42 -12.39
C LYS A 29 7.13 10.89 -12.57
N GLY A 30 8.43 11.15 -12.75
CA GLY A 30 8.99 12.49 -12.87
C GLY A 30 9.37 13.18 -11.55
N SER A 31 9.00 12.60 -10.39
CA SER A 31 9.44 13.09 -9.07
C SER A 31 10.75 12.43 -8.59
N TYR A 32 11.16 11.33 -9.24
CA TYR A 32 12.34 10.55 -8.91
C TYR A 32 13.15 10.26 -10.17
N ASP A 33 14.42 9.89 -9.98
CA ASP A 33 15.22 9.30 -11.05
C ASP A 33 14.48 8.09 -11.65
N PRO A 34 14.24 8.05 -12.98
CA PRO A 34 13.46 7.00 -13.61
C PRO A 34 14.03 5.59 -13.36
N HIS A 35 15.35 5.43 -13.43
CA HIS A 35 15.99 4.13 -13.24
C HIS A 35 15.88 3.66 -11.79
N GLY A 36 16.08 4.55 -10.83
CA GLY A 36 15.91 4.26 -9.41
C GLY A 36 14.46 3.90 -9.07
N LEU A 37 13.48 4.63 -9.62
CA LEU A 37 12.06 4.35 -9.40
C LEU A 37 11.67 3.00 -10.00
N ASP A 38 12.04 2.73 -11.25
CA ASP A 38 11.72 1.46 -11.93
C ASP A 38 12.34 0.26 -11.20
N ALA A 39 13.55 0.41 -10.64
CA ALA A 39 14.18 -0.63 -9.83
C ALA A 39 13.50 -0.88 -8.48
N ALA A 40 12.93 0.16 -7.86
CA ALA A 40 12.30 0.08 -6.54
C ALA A 40 10.83 -0.39 -6.61
N LEU A 41 10.12 -0.05 -7.68
CA LEU A 41 8.68 -0.30 -7.85
C LEU A 41 8.24 -1.75 -7.58
N PRO A 42 8.93 -2.80 -8.06
CA PRO A 42 8.55 -4.19 -7.80
C PRO A 42 8.55 -4.57 -6.31
N TYR A 43 9.40 -3.92 -5.52
CA TYR A 43 9.52 -4.17 -4.08
C TYR A 43 8.55 -3.32 -3.27
N MET A 44 8.35 -2.06 -3.66
CA MET A 44 7.51 -1.11 -2.93
C MET A 44 6.01 -1.31 -3.21
N SER A 45 5.66 -1.76 -4.42
CA SER A 45 4.26 -1.91 -4.84
C SER A 45 3.60 -3.20 -4.36
N ARG A 46 4.34 -4.08 -3.68
CA ARG A 46 3.82 -5.35 -3.17
C ARG A 46 3.56 -5.24 -1.67
N ALA A 47 2.32 -5.49 -1.27
CA ALA A 47 1.98 -5.55 0.15
C ALA A 47 2.77 -6.70 0.81
N ASN A 48 3.53 -6.39 1.86
CA ASN A 48 4.35 -7.37 2.57
C ASN A 48 3.45 -8.29 3.43
N PRO A 49 3.38 -9.60 3.16
CA PRO A 49 2.52 -10.52 3.90
C PRO A 49 2.79 -10.54 5.41
N LYS A 50 4.04 -10.30 5.83
CA LYS A 50 4.39 -10.22 7.26
C LYS A 50 3.75 -9.02 7.94
N LEU A 51 3.66 -7.87 7.25
CA LEU A 51 3.00 -6.67 7.79
C LEU A 51 1.49 -6.88 7.90
N LEU A 52 0.89 -7.58 6.93
CA LEU A 52 -0.54 -7.92 6.97
C LEU A 52 -0.84 -8.87 8.14
N ALA A 53 0.04 -9.84 8.41
CA ALA A 53 -0.09 -10.74 9.55
C ALA A 53 0.12 -10.03 10.90
N GLY A 54 0.91 -8.95 10.93
CA GLY A 54 1.21 -8.18 12.15
C GLY A 54 0.07 -7.28 12.64
N GLY A 55 -1.03 -7.16 11.89
CA GLY A 55 -2.21 -6.37 12.28
C GLY A 55 -2.01 -4.85 12.32
N ALA A 56 -0.83 -4.37 11.91
CA ALA A 56 -0.45 -2.95 11.91
C ALA A 56 -0.56 -2.30 10.52
N TYR A 57 -1.28 -2.94 9.59
CA TYR A 57 -1.53 -2.45 8.25
C TYR A 57 -3.02 -2.23 8.04
N TYR A 58 -3.40 -1.14 7.39
CA TYR A 58 -4.77 -0.67 7.29
C TYR A 58 -5.15 -0.34 5.85
N LEU A 59 -6.42 -0.58 5.53
CA LEU A 59 -7.07 -0.16 4.30
C LEU A 59 -8.05 0.96 4.63
N ALA A 60 -7.98 2.05 3.87
CA ALA A 60 -8.93 3.15 3.89
C ALA A 60 -9.83 3.08 2.66
N ALA A 61 -11.12 3.32 2.84
CA ALA A 61 -12.11 3.35 1.77
C ALA A 61 -12.95 4.63 1.84
N ILE A 62 -13.36 5.13 0.68
CA ILE A 62 -14.27 6.29 0.53
C ILE A 62 -15.54 5.78 -0.15
N GLY A 63 -16.68 5.83 0.55
CA GLY A 63 -17.95 5.31 0.01
C GLY A 63 -17.91 3.81 -0.32
N GLY A 64 -17.08 3.03 0.39
CA GLY A 64 -16.89 1.60 0.17
C GLY A 64 -15.77 1.23 -0.81
N GLU A 65 -15.25 2.20 -1.57
CA GLU A 65 -14.18 1.95 -2.54
C GLU A 65 -12.78 2.15 -1.93
N PRO A 66 -11.82 1.24 -2.18
CA PRO A 66 -10.43 1.41 -1.75
C PRO A 66 -9.81 2.73 -2.21
N ALA A 67 -9.34 3.53 -1.25
CA ALA A 67 -8.80 4.87 -1.51
C ALA A 67 -7.38 5.07 -0.98
N GLY A 68 -6.94 4.24 -0.04
CA GLY A 68 -5.58 4.33 0.49
C GLY A 68 -5.23 3.13 1.37
N CYS A 69 -3.94 2.92 1.59
CA CYS A 69 -3.47 1.94 2.56
C CYS A 69 -2.17 2.40 3.20
N GLY A 70 -1.85 1.84 4.36
CA GLY A 70 -0.63 2.15 5.07
C GLY A 70 -0.52 1.40 6.38
N GLY A 71 0.68 1.36 6.92
CA GLY A 71 0.94 0.68 8.18
C GLY A 71 2.33 1.00 8.71
N TRP A 72 2.68 0.33 9.79
CA TRP A 72 3.97 0.49 10.45
C TRP A 72 4.48 -0.86 10.96
N SER A 73 5.78 -0.96 11.15
CA SER A 73 6.44 -2.09 11.80
C SER A 73 7.42 -1.59 12.85
N VAL A 74 7.60 -2.37 13.91
CA VAL A 74 8.66 -2.15 14.90
C VAL A 74 10.01 -2.61 14.34
N GLU A 75 9.98 -3.65 13.51
CA GLU A 75 11.15 -4.19 12.82
C GLU A 75 11.68 -3.18 11.79
N LYS A 76 13.00 -3.12 11.65
CA LYS A 76 13.66 -2.31 10.63
C LYS A 76 13.32 -2.85 9.23
N PRO A 77 13.14 -1.98 8.22
CA PRO A 77 13.07 -2.42 6.84
C PRO A 77 14.40 -3.07 6.41
N GLY A 78 14.34 -4.24 5.78
CA GLY A 78 15.50 -4.98 5.26
C GLY A 78 15.68 -6.36 5.88
#